data_AF-A0AAD4DZ06-F1
#
_entry.id   AF-A0AAD4DZ06-F1
#
_cell.length_a   1.000
_cell.length_b   1.000
_cell.length_c   1.000
_cell.angle_alpha   90.00
_cell.angle_beta   90.00
_cell.angle_gamma   90.00
#
_symmetry.space_group_name_H-M   'P 1'
#
loop_
_entity.id
_entity.type
_entity.pdbx_description
1 polymer ?
#
loop_
_entity_poly.entity_id
_entity_poly.type
_entity_poly.pdbx_seq_one_letter_code
_entity_poly.pdbx_strand_id
1 'polypeptide(L)'
;RMMRWKEEVELLQEEMRHVLQFLQWHALWWDNIAHLCTLLGAKKEGVVAYATRQAQICHNLGSKFEASWAQHLTVITCEVSSDPLALALPDLCIPELQAPL
;
A
#
# COMPACT_ATOMS: atom_id res chain seq x y z
N ARG A 1 -19.41 -23.73 0.35
CA ARG A 1 -19.62 -22.41 -0.31
C ARG A 1 -19.25 -21.26 0.62
N MET A 2 -19.61 -21.31 1.91
CA MET A 2 -19.30 -20.27 2.91
C MET A 2 -17.81 -19.95 3.11
N MET A 3 -16.90 -20.93 3.01
CA MET A 3 -15.46 -20.69 3.22
C MET A 3 -14.83 -19.73 2.20
N ARG A 4 -15.23 -19.80 0.92
CA ARG A 4 -14.68 -18.93 -0.14
C ARG A 4 -15.03 -17.45 0.07
N TRP A 5 -16.23 -17.16 0.56
CA TRP A 5 -16.64 -15.78 0.82
C TRP A 5 -15.86 -15.14 1.97
N LYS A 6 -15.44 -15.93 2.96
CA LYS A 6 -14.59 -15.44 4.05
C LYS A 6 -13.21 -15.07 3.52
N GLU A 7 -12.59 -15.94 2.72
CA GLU A 7 -11.30 -15.69 2.07
C GLU A 7 -11.35 -14.44 1.18
N GLU A 8 -12.42 -14.27 0.40
CA GLU A 8 -12.60 -13.08 -0.46
C GLU A 8 -12.69 -11.77 0.34
N VAL A 9 -13.34 -11.78 1.51
CA VAL A 9 -13.40 -10.59 2.39
C VAL A 9 -12.04 -10.27 2.99
N GLU A 10 -11.28 -11.29 3.42
CA GLU A 10 -9.92 -11.11 3.95
C GLU A 10 -8.97 -10.56 2.87
N LEU A 11 -9.03 -11.09 1.65
CA LEU A 11 -8.28 -10.58 0.51
C LEU A 11 -8.64 -9.13 0.18
N LEU A 12 -9.94 -8.78 0.21
CA LEU A 12 -10.37 -7.41 -0.06
C LEU A 12 -9.84 -6.42 0.99
N GLN A 13 -9.82 -6.80 2.27
CA GLN A 13 -9.23 -5.99 3.32
C GLN A 13 -7.73 -5.79 3.11
N GLU A 14 -7.03 -6.81 2.62
CA GLU A 14 -5.61 -6.68 2.32
C GLU A 14 -5.35 -5.77 1.12
N GLU A 15 -6.14 -5.89 0.06
CA GLU A 15 -6.07 -4.97 -1.08
C GLU A 15 -6.37 -3.52 -0.65
N MET A 16 -7.30 -3.30 0.28
CA MET A 16 -7.50 -1.98 0.87
C MET A 16 -6.23 -1.44 1.55
N ARG A 17 -5.53 -2.27 2.34
CA ARG A 17 -4.25 -1.87 2.95
C ARG A 17 -3.18 -1.57 1.92
N HIS A 18 -3.04 -2.43 0.91
CA HIS A 18 -2.09 -2.23 -0.19
C HIS A 18 -2.35 -0.93 -0.95
N VAL A 19 -3.62 -0.60 -1.25
CA VAL A 19 -3.96 0.66 -1.92
C VAL A 19 -3.55 1.87 -1.08
N LEU A 20 -3.80 1.86 0.23
CA LEU A 20 -3.38 2.95 1.12
C LEU A 20 -1.85 3.09 1.16
N GLN A 21 -1.14 1.96 1.30
CA GLN A 21 0.33 1.95 1.30
C GLN A 21 0.91 2.46 -0.02
N PHE A 22 0.33 2.03 -1.15
CA PHE A 22 0.71 2.49 -2.48
C PHE A 22 0.53 4.00 -2.61
N LEU A 23 -0.62 4.55 -2.21
CA LEU A 23 -0.88 5.99 -2.29
C LEU A 23 0.08 6.82 -1.44
N GLN A 24 0.43 6.32 -0.25
CA GLN A 24 1.43 6.97 0.60
C GLN A 24 2.82 6.94 -0.05
N TRP A 25 3.27 5.78 -0.51
CA TRP A 25 4.56 5.63 -1.19
C TRP A 25 4.63 6.51 -2.45
N HIS A 26 3.56 6.53 -3.25
CA HIS A 26 3.52 7.28 -4.50
C HIS A 26 3.50 8.79 -4.27
N ALA A 27 2.85 9.27 -3.20
CA ALA A 27 2.94 10.67 -2.80
C ALA A 27 4.39 11.08 -2.50
N LEU A 28 5.10 10.29 -1.70
CA LEU A 28 6.52 10.51 -1.40
C LEU A 28 7.40 10.46 -2.65
N TRP A 29 7.08 9.57 -3.60
CA TRP A 29 7.77 9.51 -4.87
C TRP A 29 7.62 10.80 -5.68
N TRP A 30 6.42 11.38 -5.72
CA TRP A 30 6.20 12.69 -6.34
C TRP A 30 6.93 13.82 -5.63
N ASP A 31 6.95 13.84 -4.29
CA ASP A 31 7.71 14.84 -3.54
C ASP A 31 9.21 14.74 -3.86
N ASN A 32 9.75 13.52 -3.96
CA ASN A 32 11.14 13.31 -4.37
C ASN A 32 11.42 13.83 -5.79
N ILE A 33 10.48 13.70 -6.73
CA ILE A 33 10.63 14.29 -8.08
C ILE A 33 10.71 15.81 -8.00
N ALA A 34 9.86 16.44 -7.19
CA ALA A 34 9.89 17.89 -6.99
C ALA A 34 11.24 18.32 -6.40
N HIS A 35 11.76 17.59 -5.41
CA HIS A 35 13.01 17.89 -4.73
C HIS A 35 14.25 17.67 -5.62
N LEU A 36 14.28 16.59 -6.39
CA LEU A 36 15.42 16.21 -7.24
C LEU A 36 15.42 16.90 -8.62
N CYS A 37 14.44 17.78 -8.89
CA CYS A 37 14.33 18.47 -10.17
C CYS A 37 15.54 19.41 -10.42
N THR A 38 16.40 19.03 -11.38
CA THR A 38 17.59 19.78 -11.80
C THR A 38 17.34 20.75 -12.95
N LEU A 39 16.10 20.84 -13.44
CA LEU A 39 15.74 21.78 -14.51
C LEU A 39 15.93 23.24 -14.07
N LEU A 40 15.97 24.16 -15.04
CA LEU A 40 16.16 25.59 -14.81
C LEU A 40 14.93 26.39 -15.28
N GLY A 41 14.72 27.55 -14.63
CA GLY A 41 13.68 28.51 -14.98
C GLY A 41 12.27 27.93 -14.92
N ALA A 42 11.38 28.42 -15.80
CA ALA A 42 9.96 28.05 -15.83
C ALA A 42 9.70 26.54 -15.99
N LYS A 43 10.62 25.79 -16.60
CA LYS A 43 10.51 24.33 -16.72
C LYS A 43 10.61 23.64 -15.35
N LYS A 44 11.50 24.13 -14.48
CA LYS A 44 11.61 23.65 -13.09
C LYS A 44 10.32 23.92 -12.34
N GLU A 45 9.84 25.15 -12.40
CA GLU A 45 8.63 25.58 -11.70
C GLU A 45 7.41 24.75 -12.11
N GLY A 46 7.22 24.52 -13.41
CA GLY A 46 6.14 23.68 -13.91
C GLY A 46 6.22 22.23 -13.43
N VAL A 47 7.42 21.61 -13.47
CA VAL A 47 7.62 20.23 -13.01
C VAL A 47 7.41 20.11 -11.49
N VAL A 48 7.96 21.04 -10.71
CA VAL A 48 7.78 21.09 -9.25
C VAL A 48 6.30 21.26 -8.92
N ALA A 49 5.62 22.24 -9.52
CA ALA A 49 4.20 22.49 -9.28
C ALA A 49 3.33 21.27 -9.63
N TYR A 50 3.63 20.61 -10.75
CA TYR A 50 2.93 19.39 -11.14
C TYR A 50 3.18 18.24 -10.17
N ALA A 51 4.44 17.99 -9.80
CA ALA A 51 4.79 16.93 -8.87
C ALA A 51 4.14 17.14 -7.48
N THR A 52 4.21 18.36 -6.93
CA THR A 52 3.51 18.71 -5.69
C THR A 52 2.00 18.53 -5.79
N ARG A 53 1.39 18.89 -6.93
CA ARG A 53 -0.04 18.64 -7.18
C ARG A 53 -0.37 17.15 -7.15
N GLN A 54 0.46 16.31 -7.76
CA GLN A 54 0.27 14.86 -7.79
C GLN A 54 0.42 14.22 -6.39
N ALA A 55 1.41 14.65 -5.61
CA ALA A 55 1.56 14.22 -4.22
C ALA A 55 0.30 14.54 -3.41
N GLN A 56 -0.23 15.76 -3.53
CA GLN A 56 -1.46 16.17 -2.85
C GLN A 56 -2.68 15.33 -3.29
N ILE A 57 -2.80 14.99 -4.57
CA ILE A 57 -3.89 14.13 -5.07
C ILE A 57 -3.80 12.74 -4.43
N CYS A 58 -2.60 12.15 -4.37
CA CYS A 58 -2.39 10.84 -3.75
C CYS A 58 -2.75 10.86 -2.27
N HIS A 59 -2.32 11.90 -1.53
CA HIS A 59 -2.71 12.09 -0.12
C HIS A 59 -4.22 12.22 0.05
N ASN A 60 -4.88 13.07 -0.74
CA ASN A 60 -6.32 13.27 -0.65
C ASN A 60 -7.09 11.99 -0.95
N LEU A 61 -6.63 11.20 -1.91
CA LEU A 61 -7.24 9.91 -2.25
C LEU A 61 -7.06 8.91 -1.10
N GLY A 62 -5.84 8.84 -0.55
CA GLY A 62 -5.52 8.01 0.61
C GLY A 62 -6.42 8.34 1.80
N SER A 63 -6.52 9.61 2.19
CA SER A 63 -7.39 10.03 3.30
C SER A 63 -8.87 9.75 3.06
N LYS A 64 -9.35 9.90 1.81
CA LYS A 64 -10.74 9.55 1.46
C LYS A 64 -11.00 8.05 1.58
N PHE A 65 -10.07 7.23 1.11
CA PHE A 65 -10.17 5.78 1.21
C PHE A 65 -10.05 5.30 2.65
N GLU A 66 -9.09 5.82 3.41
CA GLU A 66 -8.93 5.51 4.83
C GLU A 66 -10.20 5.83 5.61
N ALA A 67 -10.80 7.01 5.41
CA ALA A 67 -12.07 7.37 6.04
C ALA A 67 -13.22 6.46 5.60
N SER A 68 -13.28 6.09 4.32
CA SER A 68 -14.33 5.20 3.79
C SER A 68 -14.16 3.74 4.22
N TRP A 69 -12.93 3.30 4.50
CA TRP A 69 -12.60 1.90 4.82
C TRP A 69 -12.37 1.66 6.30
N ALA A 70 -12.37 2.71 7.13
CA ALA A 70 -12.15 2.63 8.58
C ALA A 70 -12.92 1.47 9.22
N GLN A 71 -14.23 1.38 8.97
CA GLN A 71 -15.10 0.32 9.52
C GLN A 71 -14.76 -1.11 9.06
N HIS A 72 -14.12 -1.25 7.89
CA HIS A 72 -13.77 -2.53 7.29
C HIS A 72 -12.36 -2.98 7.69
N LEU A 73 -11.47 -2.04 8.04
CA LEU A 73 -10.09 -2.30 8.45
C LEU A 73 -9.93 -2.44 9.97
N THR A 74 -10.85 -1.91 10.79
CA THR A 74 -10.80 -1.99 12.26
C THR A 74 -11.12 -3.37 12.85
N VAL A 75 -11.53 -4.34 12.05
CA VAL A 75 -11.93 -5.66 12.54
C VAL A 75 -10.95 -6.70 12.02
N ILE A 76 -9.94 -7.04 12.84
CA ILE A 76 -9.39 -8.38 13.14
C ILE A 76 -8.33 -8.19 14.25
N THR A 77 -8.79 -8.03 15.50
CA THR A 77 -8.02 -8.40 16.71
C THR A 77 -9.00 -8.84 17.79
N CYS A 78 -9.65 -9.98 17.54
CA CYS A 78 -10.29 -10.86 18.51
C CYS A 78 -10.63 -12.08 17.65
N GLU A 79 -9.91 -13.19 17.68
CA GLU A 79 -9.64 -14.02 18.86
C GLU A 79 -8.20 -14.56 18.82
N VAL A 80 -7.46 -14.41 19.92
CA VAL A 80 -6.34 -15.31 20.20
C VAL A 80 -6.96 -16.66 20.49
N SER A 81 -7.09 -17.50 19.47
CA SER A 81 -7.30 -18.93 19.69
C SER A 81 -6.05 -19.45 20.40
N SER A 82 -6.20 -19.73 21.69
CA SER A 82 -5.21 -20.44 22.49
C SER A 82 -5.16 -21.89 22.03
N ASP A 83 -4.53 -22.14 20.89
CA ASP A 83 -4.30 -23.48 20.37
C ASP A 83 -2.78 -23.72 20.31
N PRO A 84 -2.21 -24.61 21.14
CA PRO A 84 -0.76 -24.78 21.27
C PRO A 84 -0.13 -25.57 20.11
N LEU A 85 -0.86 -25.84 19.02
CA LEU A 85 -0.39 -26.65 17.88
C LEU A 85 -0.17 -25.84 16.59
N ALA A 86 0.12 -24.54 16.70
CA ALA A 86 0.49 -23.68 15.58
C ALA A 86 1.96 -23.84 15.14
N LEU A 87 2.46 -25.07 15.00
CA LEU A 87 3.79 -25.35 14.43
C LEU A 87 3.74 -26.54 13.47
N ALA A 88 3.42 -26.25 12.21
CA ALA A 88 3.98 -26.97 11.05
C ALA A 88 3.56 -26.24 9.75
N LEU A 89 4.21 -25.12 9.44
CA LEU A 89 4.38 -24.72 8.05
C LEU A 89 5.63 -25.45 7.54
N PRO A 90 5.51 -26.45 6.65
CA PRO A 90 6.69 -27.01 6.00
C PRO A 90 7.24 -25.97 5.03
N ASP A 91 8.57 -25.82 5.08
CA ASP A 91 9.43 -24.97 4.26
C ASP A 91 8.83 -24.46 2.95
N LEU A 92 8.42 -23.20 2.94
CA LEU A 92 8.43 -22.39 1.73
C LEU A 92 9.88 -21.93 1.50
N CYS A 93 10.71 -22.86 1.02
CA CYS A 93 11.96 -22.49 0.34
C CYS A 93 11.58 -21.60 -0.85
N ILE A 94 11.83 -20.31 -0.73
CA ILE A 94 11.81 -19.38 -1.85
C ILE A 94 12.97 -19.79 -2.77
N PRO A 95 12.76 -20.19 -4.03
CA PRO A 95 13.87 -20.38 -4.95
C PRO A 95 14.48 -19.01 -5.26
N GLU A 96 15.79 -18.88 -5.03
CA GLU A 96 16.61 -17.73 -5.41
C GLU A 96 16.35 -17.32 -6.88
N LEU A 97 15.89 -16.09 -7.07
CA LEU A 97 15.90 -15.44 -8.37
C LEU A 97 17.35 -15.09 -8.72
N GLN A 98 18.00 -15.93 -9.54
CA GLN A 98 19.25 -15.57 -10.20
C GLN A 98 19.02 -14.34 -11.10
N ALA A 99 19.73 -13.25 -10.81
CA ALA A 99 19.81 -12.08 -11.68
C ALA A 99 20.61 -12.43 -12.94
N PRO A 100 20.13 -12.09 -14.16
CA PRO A 100 20.95 -12.23 -15.36
C PRO A 100 21.94 -11.05 -15.49
N LEU A 101 23.13 -11.42 -15.96
CA LEU A 101 24.31 -10.59 -16.27
C LEU A 101 24.04 -9.50 -17.31
#